data_AF-A0AB38Z1R3-F1
#
_entry.id   AF-A0AB38Z1R3-F1
#
_cell.length_a   1.000
_cell.length_b   1.000
_cell.length_c   1.000
_cell.angle_alpha   90.00
_cell.angle_beta   90.00
_cell.angle_gamma   90.00
#
_symmetry.space_group_name_H-M   'P 1'
#
loop_
_entity.id
_entity.type
_entity.pdbx_description
1 polymer ?
#
loop_
_entity_poly.entity_id
_entity_poly.type
_entity_poly.pdbx_seq_one_letter_code
_entity_poly.pdbx_strand_id
1 'polypeptide(L)' 'MQQIDVSKLFISYSWSSSEHEEWVLELAENLIKDGIDIALDKWELREGDDPIIFMESMVNDPTITRIADKQLT' A
#
# COMPACT_ATOMS: atom_id res chain seq x y z
N MET A 1 22.95 0.80 18.94
CA MET A 1 22.50 0.75 17.54
C MET A 1 21.04 1.13 17.54
N GLN A 2 20.66 2.25 16.95
CA GLN A 2 19.24 2.52 16.72
C GLN A 2 18.82 1.62 15.57
N GLN A 3 17.84 0.76 15.85
CA GLN A 3 17.22 -0.08 14.84
C GLN A 3 16.49 0.88 13.90
N ILE A 4 16.93 0.92 12.64
CA ILE A 4 16.17 1.60 11.59
C ILE A 4 14.94 0.73 11.40
N ASP A 5 13.82 1.19 11.92
CA ASP A 5 12.54 0.51 11.73
C ASP A 5 12.24 0.57 10.23
N VAL A 6 11.99 -0.59 9.63
CA VAL A 6 11.85 -0.69 8.18
C VAL A 6 10.49 -0.08 7.85
N SER A 7 10.48 1.16 7.40
CA SER A 7 9.22 1.86 7.06
C SER A 7 8.53 1.13 5.91
N LYS A 8 7.40 0.48 6.21
CA LYS A 8 6.54 -0.14 5.21
C LYS A 8 5.97 0.95 4.29
N LEU A 9 5.96 0.70 2.99
CA LEU A 9 5.44 1.61 1.97
C LEU A 9 4.01 1.21 1.62
N PHE A 10 3.06 2.11 1.85
CA PHE A 10 1.66 1.94 1.46
C PHE A 10 1.38 2.60 0.11
N ILE A 11 0.79 1.85 -0.81
CA ILE A 11 0.37 2.33 -2.13
C ILE A 11 -1.13 2.62 -2.10
N SER A 12 -1.49 3.90 -2.17
CA SER A 12 -2.87 4.35 -2.29
C SER A 12 -3.23 4.50 -3.77
N TYR A 13 -4.26 3.79 -4.22
CA TYR A 13 -4.68 3.77 -5.62
C TYR A 13 -6.21 3.61 -5.75
N SER A 14 -6.72 3.79 -6.96
CA SER A 14 -8.14 3.66 -7.29
C SER A 14 -8.47 2.24 -7.74
N TRP A 15 -9.60 1.67 -7.32
CA TRP A 15 -10.12 0.41 -7.89
C TRP A 15 -10.97 0.65 -9.15
N SER A 16 -10.59 1.64 -9.96
CA SER A 16 -11.40 2.11 -11.10
C SER A 16 -11.40 1.17 -12.29
N SER A 17 -10.35 0.37 -12.47
CA SER A 17 -10.28 -0.62 -13.54
C SER A 17 -9.36 -1.77 -13.16
N SER A 18 -9.73 -2.98 -13.58
CA SER A 18 -8.94 -4.18 -13.30
C SER A 18 -7.53 -4.12 -13.91
N GLU A 19 -7.36 -3.46 -15.06
CA GLU A 19 -6.04 -3.21 -15.67
C GLU A 19 -5.15 -2.33 -14.76
N HIS A 20 -5.73 -1.31 -14.14
CA HIS A 20 -4.98 -0.45 -13.22
C HIS A 20 -4.66 -1.18 -11.91
N GLU A 21 -5.60 -1.97 -11.38
CA GLU A 21 -5.35 -2.82 -10.21
C GLU A 21 -4.21 -3.82 -10.46
N GLU A 22 -4.18 -4.45 -11.64
CA GLU A 22 -3.12 -5.40 -12.03
C GLU A 22 -1.77 -4.71 -12.18
N TRP A 23 -1.72 -3.52 -12.79
CA TRP A 23 -0.50 -2.72 -12.87
C TRP A 23 0.04 -2.33 -11.48
N VAL A 24 -0.85 -1.96 -10.53
CA VAL A 24 -0.44 -1.65 -9.15
C VAL A 24 0.10 -2.89 -8.44
N LEU A 25 -0.50 -4.06 -8.65
CA LEU A 25 0.00 -5.33 -8.11
C LEU A 25 1.39 -5.66 -8.65
N GLU A 26 1.61 -5.55 -9.96
CA GLU A 26 2.93 -5.76 -10.57
C GLU A 26 3.99 -4.79 -10.03
N LEU A 27 3.63 -3.52 -9.87
CA LEU A 27 4.50 -2.52 -9.25
C LEU A 27 4.87 -2.92 -7.81
N ALA A 28 3.89 -3.30 -7.00
CA ALA A 28 4.10 -3.71 -5.61
C ALA A 28 5.02 -4.95 -5.51
N GLU A 29 4.81 -5.95 -6.36
CA GLU A 29 5.68 -7.13 -6.43
C GLU A 29 7.12 -6.79 -6.80
N ASN A 30 7.31 -5.87 -7.74
CA ASN A 30 8.65 -5.43 -8.14
C ASN A 30 9.37 -4.68 -7.01
N LEU A 31 8.66 -3.83 -6.27
CA LEU A 31 9.21 -3.14 -5.10
C LEU A 31 9.61 -4.13 -3.99
N ILE A 32 8.82 -5.18 -3.77
CA ILE A 32 9.19 -6.28 -2.85
C ILE A 32 10.47 -6.97 -3.31
N LYS A 33 10.61 -7.26 -4.61
CA LYS A 33 11.84 -7.87 -5.17
C LYS A 33 13.07 -6.97 -4.95
N ASP A 34 12.87 -5.66 -4.93
CA ASP A 34 13.91 -4.67 -4.62
C ASP A 34 14.18 -4.52 -3.11
N GLY A 35 13.51 -5.29 -2.26
CA GLY A 35 13.70 -5.32 -0.81
C GLY A 35 12.91 -4.27 -0.04
N ILE A 36 11.92 -3.64 -0.67
CA ILE A 36 11.02 -2.67 -0.03
C ILE A 36 9.83 -3.41 0.56
N ASP A 37 9.55 -3.19 1.84
CA ASP A 37 8.35 -3.73 2.49
C ASP A 37 7.11 -2.92 2.03
N ILE A 38 6.07 -3.60 1.56
CA ILE A 38 4.90 -2.99 0.93
C ILE A 38 3.63 -3.37 1.70
N ALA A 39 2.82 -2.38 2.05
CA ALA A 39 1.42 -2.55 2.42
C ALA A 39 0.55 -2.35 1.18
N LEU A 40 -0.27 -3.35 0.87
CA LEU A 40 -1.27 -3.27 -0.19
C LEU A 40 -2.61 -3.78 0.33
N ASP A 41 -3.68 -3.04 0.05
CA ASP A 41 -5.04 -3.37 0.47
C ASP A 41 -5.48 -4.76 -0.01
N LYS A 42 -5.14 -5.16 -1.24
CA LYS A 42 -5.43 -6.48 -1.83
C LYS A 42 -4.78 -7.65 -1.09
N TRP A 43 -3.72 -7.41 -0.32
CA TRP A 43 -3.03 -8.44 0.45
C TRP A 43 -3.43 -8.42 1.93
N GLU A 44 -3.69 -7.24 2.46
CA GLU A 44 -3.93 -7.04 3.89
C GLU A 44 -5.42 -7.14 4.27
N LEU A 45 -6.34 -6.79 3.37
CA LEU A 45 -7.79 -6.89 3.59
C LEU A 45 -8.27 -8.34 3.48
N ARG A 46 -8.99 -8.80 4.49
CA ARG A 46 -9.66 -10.10 4.56
C ARG A 46 -11.17 -9.93 4.40
N GLU A 47 -11.87 -11.04 4.17
CA GLU A 47 -13.33 -11.03 4.13
C GLU A 47 -13.91 -10.49 5.44
N GLY A 48 -14.70 -9.41 5.34
CA GLY A 48 -15.31 -8.72 6.47
C GLY A 48 -14.51 -7.52 7.00
N ASP A 49 -13.30 -7.26 6.49
CA ASP A 49 -12.56 -6.04 6.82
C ASP A 49 -13.20 -4.82 6.13
N ASP A 50 -13.13 -3.67 6.80
CA ASP A 50 -13.59 -2.40 6.27
C ASP A 50 -12.41 -1.67 5.58
N PRO A 51 -12.48 -1.48 4.24
CA PRO A 51 -11.43 -0.79 3.49
C PRO A 51 -11.17 0.64 3.98
N ILE A 52 -12.19 1.33 4.50
CA ILE A 52 -12.08 2.70 5.00
C ILE A 52 -11.24 2.70 6.27
N ILE A 53 -11.56 1.83 7.23
CA ILE A 53 -10.80 1.71 8.49
C ILE A 53 -9.35 1.32 8.21
N PHE A 54 -9.14 0.39 7.28
CA PHE A 54 -7.79 0.01 6.86
C PHE A 54 -7.03 1.22 6.31
N MET A 55 -7.64 1.98 5.40
CA MET A 55 -6.98 3.14 4.79
C MET A 55 -6.68 4.24 5.83
N GLU A 56 -7.60 4.49 6.77
CA GLU A 56 -7.37 5.40 7.90
C GLU A 56 -6.19 4.92 8.76
N SER A 57 -6.06 3.62 9.01
CA SER A 57 -4.92 3.08 9.76
C SER A 57 -3.58 3.34 9.04
N MET A 58 -3.53 3.16 7.72
CA MET A 58 -2.35 3.43 6.90
C MET A 58 -2.01 4.92 6.84
N VAL A 59 -3.01 5.79 6.92
CA VAL A 59 -2.84 7.26 6.96
C VAL A 59 -2.24 7.72 8.29
N ASN A 60 -2.66 7.11 9.40
CA ASN A 60 -2.34 7.57 10.75
C ASN A 60 -1.08 6.93 11.34
N ASP A 61 -0.53 5.89 10.72
CA ASP A 61 0.69 5.25 11.17
C ASP A 61 1.94 6.07 10.79
N PRO A 62 2.71 6.61 11.75
CA PRO A 62 3.90 7.41 11.47
C PRO A 62 5.08 6.60 10.93
N THR A 63 5.02 5.27 10.99
CA THR A 63 6.05 4.37 10.45
C THR A 63 5.84 4.04 8.98
N ILE A 64 4.65 4.37 8.43
CA ILE A 64 4.27 4.07 7.06
C ILE A 64 4.60 5.25 6.15
N THR A 65 5.37 4.98 5.09
CA THR A 65 5.54 5.92 3.99
C THR A 65 4.42 5.72 2.98
N ARG A 66 3.86 6.81 2.43
CA ARG A 66 2.69 6.75 1.56
C ARG A 66 3.00 7.30 0.18
N ILE A 67 2.61 6.57 -0.86
CA ILE A 67 2.56 7.09 -2.23
C ILE A 67 1.12 6.98 -2.73
N ALA A 68 0.62 8.06 -3.31
CA ALA A 68 -0.69 8.10 -3.93
C ALA A 68 -0.53 8.18 -5.45
N ASP A 69 -1.32 7.40 -6.19
CA ASP A 69 -1.44 7.60 -7.62
C ASP A 69 -1.98 9.01 -7.88
N LYS A 70 -1.26 9.75 -8.73
CA LYS A 70 -1.54 11.14 -9.10
C LYS A 70 -2.79 11.28 -9.98
N GLN A 71 -3.37 10.18 -10.45
CA GLN A 71 -4.63 10.19 -11.22
C GLN A 71 -5.87 10.55 -10.38
N LEU A 72 -5.74 10.70 -9.07
CA LEU A 72 -6.82 11.10 -8.15
C LEU A 72 -6.76 12.58 -7.68
N THR A 73 -5.99 13.45 -8.35
CA THR A 73 -6.03 14.92 -8.13
C THR A 73 -6.54 15.70 -9.32
#